data_AF-A0A974YNC7-F1
#
_entry.id   AF-A0A974YNC7-F1
#
_cell.length_a   1.000
_cell.length_b   1.000
_cell.length_c   1.000
_cell.angle_alpha   90.00
_cell.angle_beta   90.00
_cell.angle_gamma   90.00
#
_symmetry.space_group_name_H-M   'P 1'
#
loop_
_entity.id
_entity.type
_entity.pdbx_description
1 polymer ?
#
loop_
_entity_poly.entity_id
_entity_poly.type
_entity_poly.pdbx_seq_one_letter_code
_entity_poly.pdbx_strand_id
1 'polypeptide(L)'
;MRKEQKNDVELLKTWRLASAATMGSAVRAKGILLELRARVPAAVKKSLDLDAGEITLVMPASQKNEFHAVSAIVSKVLDGIEQLPVIPREIQDILTITTSERHRWLADGRLPSAGTRTVRLNGRARRITFHVFDPKVVVDILDRGAVEEWREEDAIAKAENRRRAAYQAKLTRSLKKSKAKKAETTADANSPKLEGWEEFGRDGFLK
;
A
#
# COMPACT_ATOMS: atom_id res chain seq x y z
N MET A 1 -36.93 14.89 -38.68
CA MET A 1 -35.63 15.59 -38.53
C MET A 1 -34.51 14.57 -38.63
N ARG A 2 -33.73 14.59 -39.71
CA ARG A 2 -32.52 13.77 -39.83
C ARG A 2 -31.46 14.36 -38.89
N LYS A 3 -30.92 13.56 -37.96
CA LYS A 3 -29.74 13.96 -37.20
C LYS A 3 -28.60 14.11 -38.19
N GLU A 4 -28.21 15.35 -38.50
CA GLU A 4 -26.96 15.61 -39.19
C GLU A 4 -25.83 15.04 -38.33
N GLN A 5 -25.26 13.91 -38.77
CA GLN A 5 -23.94 13.50 -38.34
C GLN A 5 -22.99 14.58 -38.84
N LYS A 6 -22.63 15.52 -37.96
CA LYS A 6 -21.47 16.38 -38.19
C LYS A 6 -20.26 15.46 -38.29
N ASN A 7 -19.89 15.11 -39.52
CA ASN A 7 -18.56 14.62 -39.87
C ASN A 7 -17.58 15.78 -39.63
N ASP A 8 -17.39 16.15 -38.37
CA ASP A 8 -16.36 17.09 -37.98
C ASP A 8 -15.03 16.33 -38.08
N VAL A 9 -14.11 16.83 -38.89
CA VAL A 9 -12.81 16.17 -39.10
C VAL A 9 -12.10 16.13 -37.75
N GLU A 10 -11.70 14.95 -37.28
CA GLU A 10 -10.99 14.80 -36.01
C GLU A 10 -9.48 14.84 -36.24
N LEU A 11 -8.79 15.58 -35.36
CA LEU A 11 -7.33 15.55 -35.26
C LEU A 11 -6.96 14.51 -34.19
N LEU A 12 -6.08 13.60 -34.57
CA LEU A 12 -5.62 12.51 -33.72
C LEU A 12 -4.09 12.51 -33.64
N LYS A 13 -3.57 12.34 -32.43
CA LYS A 13 -2.15 12.03 -32.21
C LYS A 13 -2.02 10.99 -31.11
N THR A 14 -1.16 10.01 -31.36
CA THR A 14 -0.92 8.88 -30.46
C THR A 14 0.54 8.84 -30.03
N TRP A 15 0.75 8.51 -28.75
CA TRP A 15 2.06 8.23 -28.17
C TRP A 15 2.04 6.85 -27.54
N ARG A 16 2.98 5.99 -27.92
CA ARG A 16 3.17 4.70 -27.28
C ARG A 16 3.98 4.87 -26.00
N LEU A 17 3.46 4.36 -24.88
CA LEU A 17 4.21 4.34 -23.63
C LEU A 17 5.32 3.27 -23.69
N ALA A 18 6.53 3.67 -23.31
CA ALA A 18 7.62 2.74 -23.15
C ALA A 18 7.31 1.74 -22.02
N SER A 19 7.66 0.47 -22.23
CA SER A 19 7.52 -0.57 -21.18
C SER A 19 8.30 -0.20 -19.92
N ALA A 20 9.47 0.44 -20.09
CA ALA A 20 10.28 0.94 -18.98
C ALA A 20 9.54 2.00 -18.12
N ALA A 21 8.70 2.83 -18.73
CA ALA A 21 7.92 3.83 -18.00
C ALA A 21 6.79 3.22 -17.16
N THR A 22 6.18 2.14 -17.66
CA THR A 22 5.05 1.47 -17.01
C THR A 22 5.48 0.33 -16.08
N MET A 23 6.67 -0.23 -16.28
CA MET A 23 7.17 -1.43 -15.60
C MET A 23 6.15 -2.58 -15.64
N GLY A 24 5.44 -2.71 -16.77
CA GLY A 24 4.39 -3.72 -16.96
C GLY A 24 3.08 -3.46 -16.19
N SER A 25 2.97 -2.37 -15.43
CA SER A 25 1.79 -2.07 -14.60
C SER A 25 0.74 -1.22 -15.33
N ALA A 26 -0.49 -1.73 -15.41
CA ALA A 26 -1.64 -0.98 -15.89
C ALA A 26 -2.03 0.16 -14.94
N VAL A 27 -1.82 -0.03 -13.63
CA VAL A 27 -2.04 1.02 -12.61
C VAL A 27 -1.08 2.19 -12.85
N ARG A 28 0.19 1.91 -13.15
CA ARG A 28 1.20 2.91 -13.49
C ARG A 28 0.88 3.64 -14.79
N ALA A 29 0.46 2.93 -15.84
CA ALA A 29 0.03 3.56 -17.09
C ALA A 29 -1.14 4.54 -16.86
N LYS A 30 -2.12 4.17 -16.02
CA LYS A 30 -3.21 5.06 -15.62
C LYS A 30 -2.72 6.25 -14.79
N GLY A 31 -1.74 6.04 -13.91
CA GLY A 31 -1.08 7.12 -13.16
C GLY A 31 -0.43 8.15 -14.08
N ILE A 32 0.29 7.68 -15.10
CA ILE A 32 0.89 8.53 -16.15
C ILE A 32 -0.18 9.36 -16.88
N LEU A 33 -1.30 8.74 -17.27
CA LEU A 33 -2.43 9.46 -17.89
C LEU A 33 -2.95 10.58 -16.97
N LEU A 34 -3.06 10.33 -15.66
CA LEU A 34 -3.52 11.34 -14.69
C LEU A 34 -2.52 12.49 -14.54
N GLU A 35 -1.22 12.20 -14.54
CA GLU A 35 -0.17 13.23 -14.51
C GLU A 35 -0.16 14.06 -15.80
N LEU A 36 -0.42 13.46 -16.97
CA LEU A 36 -0.61 14.20 -18.22
C LEU A 36 -1.86 15.09 -18.17
N ARG A 37 -3.00 14.52 -17.76
CA ARG A 37 -4.25 15.27 -17.58
C ARG A 37 -4.12 16.40 -16.57
N ALA A 38 -3.22 16.31 -15.60
CA ALA A 38 -2.98 17.39 -14.64
C ALA A 38 -2.26 18.60 -15.27
N ARG A 39 -1.50 18.40 -16.36
CA ARG A 39 -0.68 19.43 -17.01
C ARG A 39 -1.35 20.10 -18.21
N VAL A 40 -2.47 19.57 -18.68
CA VAL A 40 -3.25 20.14 -19.79
C VAL A 40 -4.44 20.98 -19.29
N PRO A 41 -4.94 21.94 -20.10
CA PRO A 41 -6.11 22.73 -19.74
C PRO A 41 -7.34 21.88 -19.40
N ALA A 42 -8.14 22.34 -18.42
CA ALA A 42 -9.29 21.59 -17.91
C ALA A 42 -10.32 21.20 -18.99
N ALA A 43 -10.52 22.05 -19.99
CA ALA A 43 -11.44 21.82 -21.10
C ALA A 43 -11.10 20.58 -21.92
N VAL A 44 -9.81 20.27 -22.09
CA VAL A 44 -9.32 19.21 -22.98
C VAL A 44 -8.83 17.96 -22.25
N LYS A 45 -8.94 17.90 -20.92
CA LYS A 45 -8.47 16.72 -20.14
C LYS A 45 -9.10 15.41 -20.60
N LYS A 46 -10.37 15.46 -21.03
CA LYS A 46 -11.12 14.28 -21.50
C LYS A 46 -10.79 13.88 -22.93
N SER A 47 -10.09 14.72 -23.69
CA SER A 47 -9.61 14.44 -25.04
C SER A 47 -8.39 13.52 -25.06
N LEU A 48 -7.71 13.36 -23.93
CA LEU A 48 -6.65 12.37 -23.75
C LEU A 48 -7.24 11.08 -23.20
N ASP A 49 -6.98 9.96 -23.85
CA ASP A 49 -7.33 8.63 -23.35
C ASP A 49 -6.13 7.69 -23.36
N LEU A 50 -6.26 6.58 -22.61
CA LEU A 50 -5.27 5.50 -22.56
C LEU A 50 -5.94 4.20 -23.01
N ASP A 51 -5.44 3.61 -24.08
CA ASP A 51 -5.86 2.29 -24.54
C ASP A 51 -4.63 1.44 -24.88
N ALA A 52 -4.60 0.19 -24.43
CA ALA A 52 -3.52 -0.77 -24.69
C ALA A 52 -2.06 -0.25 -24.50
N GLY A 53 -1.83 0.72 -23.62
CA GLY A 53 -0.51 1.34 -23.40
C GLY A 53 -0.18 2.48 -24.35
N GLU A 54 -1.15 2.95 -25.13
CA GLU A 54 -1.07 4.10 -26.00
C GLU A 54 -1.90 5.25 -25.45
N ILE A 55 -1.32 6.43 -25.41
CA ILE A 55 -2.04 7.66 -25.10
C ILE A 55 -2.49 8.28 -26.41
N THR A 56 -3.77 8.56 -26.52
CA THR A 56 -4.35 9.17 -27.72
C THR A 56 -4.99 10.51 -27.36
N LEU A 57 -4.64 11.56 -28.11
CA LEU A 57 -5.32 12.85 -28.08
C LEU A 57 -6.28 12.92 -29.27
N VAL A 58 -7.57 13.15 -29.00
CA VAL A 58 -8.60 13.35 -30.02
C VAL A 58 -9.29 14.69 -29.80
N MET A 59 -9.26 15.56 -30.82
CA MET A 59 -9.91 16.87 -30.78
C MET A 59 -10.54 17.23 -32.13
N PRO A 60 -11.60 18.06 -32.17
CA PRO A 60 -12.14 18.57 -33.44
C PRO A 60 -11.12 19.40 -34.22
N ALA A 61 -11.13 19.32 -35.56
CA ALA A 61 -10.25 20.13 -36.42
C ALA A 61 -10.48 21.63 -36.27
N SER A 62 -11.67 22.05 -35.83
CA SER A 62 -11.96 23.44 -35.46
C SER A 62 -11.05 23.97 -34.32
N GLN A 63 -10.43 23.09 -33.53
CA GLN A 63 -9.54 23.42 -32.41
C GLN A 63 -8.05 23.15 -32.71
N LYS A 64 -7.64 23.24 -33.99
CA LYS A 64 -6.28 22.89 -34.45
C LYS A 64 -5.13 23.51 -33.64
N ASN A 65 -5.23 24.79 -33.29
CA ASN A 65 -4.17 25.47 -32.54
C ASN A 65 -4.02 24.92 -31.12
N GLU A 66 -5.14 24.64 -30.45
CA GLU A 66 -5.15 24.02 -29.13
C GLU A 66 -4.63 22.58 -29.19
N PHE A 67 -5.03 21.82 -30.20
CA PHE A 67 -4.51 20.47 -30.45
C PHE A 67 -2.99 20.44 -30.55
N HIS A 68 -2.37 21.37 -31.30
CA HIS A 68 -0.92 21.44 -31.41
C HIS A 68 -0.25 21.85 -30.09
N ALA A 69 -0.84 22.79 -29.34
CA ALA A 69 -0.32 23.21 -28.04
C ALA A 69 -0.35 22.05 -27.01
N VAL A 70 -1.49 21.36 -26.91
CA VAL A 70 -1.67 20.20 -26.03
C VAL A 70 -0.75 19.06 -26.44
N SER A 71 -0.64 18.77 -27.74
CA SER A 71 0.30 17.78 -28.27
C SER A 71 1.75 18.07 -27.88
N ALA A 72 2.16 19.33 -27.92
CA ALA A 72 3.51 19.73 -27.51
C ALA A 72 3.72 19.54 -26.00
N ILE A 73 2.74 19.89 -25.17
CA ILE A 73 2.78 19.65 -23.72
C ILE A 73 2.91 18.15 -23.43
N VAL A 74 2.08 17.32 -24.04
CA VAL A 74 2.09 15.86 -23.84
C VAL A 74 3.43 15.26 -24.25
N SER A 75 3.93 15.58 -25.46
CA SER A 75 5.26 15.15 -25.92
C SER A 75 6.35 15.51 -24.91
N LYS A 76 6.40 16.78 -24.47
CA LYS A 76 7.42 17.24 -23.52
C LYS A 76 7.37 16.53 -22.16
N VAL A 77 6.17 16.19 -21.69
CA VAL A 77 6.01 15.47 -20.41
C VAL A 77 6.45 14.01 -20.56
N LEU A 78 6.19 13.41 -21.71
CA LEU A 78 6.59 12.03 -22.00
C LEU A 78 8.10 11.86 -22.10
N ASP A 79 8.86 12.86 -22.55
CA ASP A 79 10.33 12.80 -22.63
C ASP A 79 11.03 12.50 -21.28
N GLY A 80 10.36 12.77 -20.15
CA GLY A 80 10.89 12.53 -18.80
C GLY A 80 10.08 11.55 -17.95
N ILE A 81 9.11 10.84 -18.55
CA ILE A 81 8.11 10.09 -17.78
C ILE A 81 8.69 8.90 -17.01
N GLU A 82 9.80 8.34 -17.49
CA GLU A 82 10.50 7.23 -16.84
C GLU A 82 11.09 7.62 -15.48
N GLN A 83 11.38 8.91 -15.26
CA GLN A 83 11.91 9.42 -13.99
C GLN A 83 10.81 9.82 -13.00
N LEU A 84 9.53 9.69 -13.37
CA LEU A 84 8.42 10.04 -12.50
C LEU A 84 8.44 9.13 -11.25
N PRO A 85 8.37 9.66 -10.02
CA PRO A 85 8.33 8.80 -8.84
C PRO A 85 7.15 7.82 -8.83
N VAL A 86 7.36 6.62 -8.33
CA VAL A 86 6.33 5.58 -8.20
C VAL A 86 5.55 5.79 -6.91
N ILE A 87 4.21 5.76 -6.99
CA ILE A 87 3.36 5.95 -5.80
C ILE A 87 3.01 4.61 -5.14
N PRO A 88 2.50 4.60 -3.87
CA PRO A 88 2.26 3.36 -3.14
C PRO A 88 1.33 2.36 -3.82
N ARG A 89 0.35 2.81 -4.60
CA ARG A 89 -0.58 1.91 -5.30
C ARG A 89 0.05 1.30 -6.54
N GLU A 90 0.93 2.05 -7.21
CA GLU A 90 1.66 1.57 -8.39
C GLU A 90 2.71 0.55 -7.98
N ILE A 91 3.51 0.81 -6.94
CA ILE A 91 4.55 -0.15 -6.54
C ILE A 91 3.98 -1.48 -6.07
N GLN A 92 2.79 -1.47 -5.45
CA GLN A 92 2.08 -2.70 -5.09
C GLN A 92 1.70 -3.52 -6.31
N ASP A 93 1.29 -2.86 -7.39
CA ASP A 93 0.91 -3.50 -8.64
C ASP A 93 2.15 -3.99 -9.40
N ILE A 94 3.17 -3.13 -9.54
CA ILE A 94 4.44 -3.41 -10.22
C ILE A 94 5.16 -4.59 -9.57
N LEU A 95 5.33 -4.57 -8.26
CA LEU A 95 6.02 -5.64 -7.53
C LEU A 95 5.10 -6.81 -7.18
N THR A 96 3.80 -6.73 -7.49
CA THR A 96 2.77 -7.73 -7.12
C THR A 96 2.74 -8.04 -5.62
N ILE A 97 2.82 -6.99 -4.79
CA ILE A 97 2.89 -7.08 -3.33
C ILE A 97 1.65 -6.50 -2.66
N THR A 98 1.34 -7.02 -1.49
CA THR A 98 0.24 -6.55 -0.66
C THR A 98 0.59 -5.26 0.08
N THR A 99 -0.42 -4.53 0.54
CA THR A 99 -0.25 -3.37 1.42
C THR A 99 0.51 -3.72 2.70
N SER A 100 0.30 -4.91 3.24
CA SER A 100 0.94 -5.40 4.47
C SER A 100 2.42 -5.68 4.26
N GLU A 101 2.79 -6.35 3.16
CA GLU A 101 4.19 -6.55 2.77
C GLU A 101 4.88 -5.21 2.56
N ARG A 102 4.27 -4.29 1.80
CA ARG A 102 4.82 -2.95 1.62
C ARG A 102 5.09 -2.24 2.95
N HIS A 103 4.15 -2.26 3.89
CA HIS A 103 4.35 -1.63 5.20
C HIS A 103 5.47 -2.28 6.00
N ARG A 104 5.56 -3.62 5.99
CA ARG A 104 6.63 -4.35 6.67
C ARG A 104 7.99 -4.00 6.07
N TRP A 105 8.14 -4.10 4.76
CA TRP A 105 9.41 -3.86 4.09
C TRP A 105 9.84 -2.40 4.09
N LEU A 106 8.88 -1.46 4.16
CA LEU A 106 9.18 -0.05 4.47
C LEU A 106 9.72 0.13 5.88
N ALA A 107 9.11 -0.52 6.88
CA ALA A 107 9.53 -0.42 8.28
C ALA A 107 10.91 -1.05 8.51
N ASP A 108 11.18 -2.17 7.85
CA ASP A 108 12.44 -2.91 7.95
C ASP A 108 13.55 -2.31 7.06
N GLY A 109 13.24 -1.34 6.20
CA GLY A 109 14.19 -0.67 5.30
C GLY A 109 14.53 -1.43 4.02
N ARG A 110 14.01 -2.65 3.83
CA ARG A 110 14.17 -3.46 2.60
C ARG A 110 13.63 -2.75 1.37
N LEU A 111 12.52 -2.04 1.51
CA LEU A 111 11.94 -1.22 0.46
C LEU A 111 12.29 0.27 0.68
N PRO A 112 13.34 0.81 0.03
CA PRO A 112 13.80 2.17 0.29
C PRO A 112 12.83 3.21 -0.26
N SER A 113 12.48 4.19 0.58
CA SER A 113 11.68 5.33 0.15
C SER A 113 12.55 6.44 -0.41
N ALA A 114 12.16 7.00 -1.56
CA ALA A 114 12.81 8.17 -2.18
C ALA A 114 12.31 9.51 -1.58
N GLY A 115 11.56 9.46 -0.48
CA GLY A 115 10.95 10.61 0.16
C GLY A 115 9.43 10.50 0.24
N THR A 116 8.79 11.58 0.69
CA THR A 116 7.33 11.62 0.88
C THR A 116 6.69 12.72 0.05
N ARG A 117 5.59 12.40 -0.63
CA ARG A 117 4.75 13.38 -1.33
C ARG A 117 3.49 13.65 -0.51
N THR A 118 3.13 14.92 -0.37
CA THR A 118 1.90 15.33 0.30
C THR A 118 0.91 15.85 -0.73
N VAL A 119 -0.24 15.19 -0.83
CA VAL A 119 -1.32 15.57 -1.74
C VAL A 119 -2.53 16.06 -0.93
N ARG A 120 -3.19 17.11 -1.43
CA ARG A 120 -4.49 17.57 -0.93
C ARG A 120 -5.59 16.93 -1.77
N LEU A 121 -6.52 16.22 -1.14
CA LEU A 121 -7.68 15.68 -1.83
C LEU A 121 -8.69 16.81 -2.10
N ASN A 122 -9.23 16.86 -3.32
CA ASN A 122 -10.27 17.81 -3.69
C ASN A 122 -11.48 17.66 -2.76
N GLY A 123 -11.98 18.77 -2.22
CA GLY A 123 -13.13 18.78 -1.30
C GLY A 123 -12.84 18.31 0.13
N ARG A 124 -11.58 18.00 0.48
CA ARG A 124 -11.20 17.61 1.86
C ARG A 124 -10.09 18.51 2.41
N ALA A 125 -10.23 18.91 3.67
CA ALA A 125 -9.19 19.70 4.36
C ALA A 125 -7.91 18.88 4.65
N ARG A 126 -8.05 17.56 4.78
CA ARG A 126 -6.95 16.67 5.20
C ARG A 126 -5.95 16.43 4.06
N ARG A 127 -4.70 16.78 4.30
CA ARG A 127 -3.55 16.43 3.47
C ARG A 127 -3.13 14.99 3.76
N ILE A 128 -2.81 14.23 2.72
CA ILE A 128 -2.29 12.87 2.84
C ILE A 128 -0.83 12.89 2.41
N THR A 129 0.05 12.45 3.30
CA THR A 129 1.47 12.25 3.03
C THR A 129 1.73 10.77 2.83
N PHE A 130 2.44 10.42 1.76
CA PHE A 130 2.77 9.04 1.46
C PHE A 130 4.19 8.93 0.91
N HIS A 131 4.79 7.74 1.07
CA HIS A 131 6.11 7.42 0.52
C HIS A 131 6.05 7.29 -1.01
N VAL A 132 7.04 7.86 -1.68
CA VAL A 132 7.30 7.65 -3.10
C VAL A 132 8.58 6.84 -3.28
N PHE A 133 8.72 6.21 -4.43
CA PHE A 133 9.82 5.32 -4.76
C PHE A 133 10.49 5.76 -6.06
N ASP A 134 11.81 5.59 -6.12
CA ASP A 134 12.59 5.88 -7.32
C ASP A 134 12.37 4.75 -8.33
N PRO A 135 11.95 5.04 -9.59
CA PRO A 135 11.80 4.05 -10.64
C PRO A 135 13.03 3.14 -10.82
N LYS A 136 14.25 3.68 -10.70
CA LYS A 136 15.49 2.91 -10.88
C LYS A 136 15.63 1.83 -9.82
N VAL A 137 15.27 2.15 -8.58
CA VAL A 137 15.31 1.20 -7.47
C VAL A 137 14.22 0.15 -7.61
N VAL A 138 13.04 0.53 -8.09
CA VAL A 138 11.95 -0.42 -8.35
C VAL A 138 12.35 -1.43 -9.44
N VAL A 139 12.98 -0.96 -10.52
CA VAL A 139 13.51 -1.83 -11.58
C VAL A 139 14.57 -2.78 -11.03
N ASP A 140 15.52 -2.28 -10.25
CA ASP A 140 16.56 -3.10 -9.62
C ASP A 140 15.98 -4.17 -8.67
N ILE A 141 14.89 -3.88 -7.94
CA ILE A 141 14.18 -4.88 -7.12
C ILE A 141 13.53 -5.96 -8.00
N LEU A 142 12.94 -5.57 -9.14
CA LEU A 142 12.34 -6.51 -10.10
C LEU A 142 13.42 -7.42 -10.70
N ASP A 143 14.52 -6.83 -11.18
CA ASP A 143 15.61 -7.53 -11.87
C ASP A 143 16.30 -8.54 -10.94
N ARG A 144 16.45 -8.20 -9.66
CA ARG A 144 17.03 -9.11 -8.64
C ARG A 144 16.05 -10.17 -8.14
N GLY A 145 14.75 -10.02 -8.37
CA GLY A 145 13.74 -10.90 -7.79
C GLY A 145 13.64 -10.81 -6.25
N ALA A 146 14.04 -9.68 -5.67
CA ALA A 146 14.20 -9.53 -4.21
C ALA A 146 12.89 -9.74 -3.42
N VAL A 147 11.74 -9.56 -4.07
CA VAL A 147 10.42 -9.78 -3.47
C VAL A 147 10.25 -11.22 -2.97
N GLU A 148 10.69 -12.21 -3.74
CA GLU A 148 10.55 -13.62 -3.34
C GLU A 148 11.54 -13.98 -2.22
N GLU A 149 12.77 -13.50 -2.31
CA GLU A 149 13.77 -13.62 -1.24
C GLU A 149 13.21 -13.08 0.09
N TRP A 150 12.64 -11.87 0.09
CA TRP A 150 12.07 -11.28 1.30
C TRP A 150 10.88 -12.07 1.85
N ARG A 151 10.09 -12.72 0.99
CA ARG A 151 9.00 -13.61 1.42
C ARG A 151 9.52 -14.89 2.06
N GLU A 152 10.60 -15.46 1.53
CA GLU A 152 11.26 -16.62 2.13
C GLU A 152 11.85 -16.28 3.50
N GLU A 153 12.57 -15.16 3.61
CA GLU A 153 13.05 -14.62 4.88
C GLU A 153 11.90 -14.43 5.88
N ASP A 154 10.81 -13.81 5.45
CA ASP A 154 9.63 -13.58 6.28
C ASP A 154 8.99 -14.90 6.74
N ALA A 155 8.99 -15.94 5.89
CA ALA A 155 8.49 -17.26 6.23
C ALA A 155 9.37 -17.96 7.27
N ILE A 156 10.70 -17.87 7.12
CA ILE A 156 11.68 -18.42 8.06
C ILE A 156 11.56 -17.72 9.42
N ALA A 157 11.57 -16.39 9.42
CA ALA A 157 11.42 -15.58 10.64
C ALA A 157 10.09 -15.88 11.36
N LYS A 158 9.00 -16.05 10.61
CA LYS A 158 7.70 -16.43 11.16
C LYS A 158 7.73 -17.83 11.78
N ALA A 159 8.38 -18.80 11.15
CA ALA A 159 8.52 -20.15 11.69
C ALA A 159 9.36 -20.15 12.98
N GLU A 160 10.46 -19.40 13.00
CA GLU A 160 11.31 -19.27 14.19
C GLU A 160 10.56 -18.57 15.34
N ASN A 161 9.88 -17.46 15.07
CA ASN A 161 9.08 -16.75 16.06
C ASN A 161 7.98 -17.63 16.65
N ARG A 162 7.34 -18.48 15.84
CA ARG A 162 6.37 -19.48 16.33
C ARG A 162 7.02 -20.51 17.26
N ARG A 163 8.21 -21.02 16.94
CA ARG A 163 8.96 -21.95 17.81
C ARG A 163 9.33 -21.30 19.14
N ARG A 164 9.87 -20.07 19.09
CA ARG A 164 10.24 -19.28 20.29
C ARG A 164 9.01 -19.00 21.15
N ALA A 165 7.90 -18.58 20.56
CA ALA A 165 6.65 -18.35 21.28
C ALA A 165 6.09 -19.62 21.93
N ALA A 166 6.13 -20.77 21.23
CA ALA A 166 5.71 -22.05 21.80
C ALA A 166 6.60 -22.47 22.98
N TYR A 167 7.91 -22.25 22.89
CA TYR A 167 8.85 -22.51 23.99
C TYR A 167 8.57 -21.61 25.20
N GLN A 168 8.41 -20.31 24.97
CA GLN A 168 8.07 -19.35 26.03
C GLN A 168 6.71 -19.66 26.68
N ALA A 169 5.72 -20.07 25.89
CA ALA A 169 4.42 -20.51 26.41
C ALA A 169 4.54 -21.78 27.28
N LYS A 170 5.40 -22.74 26.91
CA LYS A 170 5.68 -23.91 27.76
C LYS A 170 6.37 -23.50 29.07
N LEU A 171 7.38 -22.63 28.99
CA LEU A 171 8.11 -22.16 30.18
C LEU A 171 7.20 -21.43 31.17
N THR A 172 6.41 -20.47 30.67
CA THR A 172 5.44 -19.72 31.48
C THR A 172 4.37 -20.62 32.11
N ARG A 173 3.86 -21.64 31.37
CA ARG A 173 2.94 -22.64 31.94
C ARG A 173 3.60 -23.45 33.06
N SER A 174 4.84 -23.92 32.87
CA SER A 174 5.59 -24.67 33.89
C SER A 174 5.88 -23.83 35.14
N LEU A 175 6.27 -22.56 34.96
CA LEU A 175 6.46 -21.61 36.06
C LEU A 175 5.15 -21.36 36.82
N LYS A 176 4.02 -21.22 36.12
CA LYS A 176 2.70 -21.08 36.77
C LYS A 176 2.32 -22.34 37.55
N LYS A 177 2.55 -23.53 36.99
CA LYS A 177 2.27 -24.82 37.65
C LYS A 177 3.12 -25.02 38.90
N SER A 178 4.41 -24.68 38.86
CA SER A 178 5.30 -24.76 40.03
C SER A 178 4.91 -23.77 41.13
N LYS A 179 4.51 -22.54 40.78
CA LYS A 179 3.95 -21.56 41.74
C LYS A 179 2.66 -22.04 42.39
N ALA A 180 1.74 -22.63 41.62
CA ALA A 180 0.50 -23.21 42.15
C ALA A 180 0.79 -24.36 43.13
N LYS A 181 1.68 -25.28 42.77
CA LYS A 181 2.09 -26.39 43.66
C LYS A 181 2.76 -25.89 44.94
N LYS A 182 3.58 -24.83 44.86
CA LYS A 182 4.19 -24.20 46.05
C LYS A 182 3.13 -23.53 46.93
N ALA A 183 2.13 -22.88 46.35
CA ALA A 183 1.02 -22.28 47.08
C ALA A 183 0.15 -23.34 47.80
N GLU A 184 -0.15 -24.46 47.15
CA GLU A 184 -0.83 -25.62 47.78
C GLU A 184 -0.02 -26.18 48.95
N THR A 185 1.29 -26.36 48.77
CA THR A 185 2.16 -26.89 49.83
C THR A 185 2.25 -25.93 51.04
N THR A 186 2.22 -24.61 50.81
CA THR A 186 2.18 -23.61 51.89
C THR A 186 0.80 -23.48 52.55
N ALA A 187 -0.29 -23.76 51.83
CA ALA A 187 -1.65 -23.75 52.40
C ALA A 187 -1.88 -24.96 53.32
N ASP A 188 -1.34 -26.13 52.95
CA ASP A 188 -1.39 -27.34 53.79
C ASP A 188 -0.47 -27.26 55.01
N ALA A 189 0.66 -26.55 54.92
CA ALA A 189 1.62 -26.44 56.02
C ALA A 189 1.22 -25.40 57.10
N ASN A 190 0.24 -24.52 56.85
CA ASN A 190 -0.03 -23.38 57.73
C ASN A 190 -1.51 -23.11 58.05
N SER A 191 -2.39 -24.10 57.85
CA SER A 191 -3.80 -23.99 58.26
C SER A 191 -4.03 -24.83 59.52
N PRO A 192 -3.93 -24.28 60.75
CA PRO A 192 -4.55 -24.95 61.88
C PRO A 192 -6.05 -25.04 61.59
N LYS A 193 -6.61 -26.25 61.59
CA LYS A 193 -8.05 -26.48 61.49
C LYS A 193 -8.72 -25.78 62.67
N LEU A 194 -9.32 -24.62 62.43
CA LEU A 194 -10.15 -23.93 63.41
C LEU A 194 -11.51 -24.65 63.46
N GLU A 195 -11.61 -25.66 64.33
CA GLU A 195 -12.90 -26.22 64.77
C GLU A 195 -13.71 -25.12 65.48
N GLY A 196 -14.99 -24.97 65.14
CA GLY A 196 -15.91 -24.02 65.78
C GLY A 196 -16.56 -22.98 64.86
N TRP A 197 -16.22 -22.94 63.56
CA TRP A 197 -16.87 -22.01 62.61
C TRP A 197 -18.34 -22.32 62.31
N GLU A 198 -18.83 -23.52 62.62
CA GLU A 198 -20.26 -23.86 62.46
C GLU A 198 -21.15 -23.18 63.52
N GLU A 199 -20.60 -22.74 64.65
CA GLU A 199 -21.36 -22.01 65.68
C GLU A 199 -21.65 -20.56 65.28
N PHE A 200 -20.85 -19.97 64.39
CA PHE A 200 -20.96 -18.57 63.99
C PHE A 200 -22.09 -18.28 62.99
N GLY A 201 -22.74 -19.31 62.45
CA GLY A 201 -23.86 -19.16 61.52
C GLY A 201 -25.23 -19.01 62.19
N ARG A 202 -25.34 -19.18 63.51
CA ARG A 202 -26.62 -19.21 64.23
C ARG A 202 -27.10 -17.87 64.77
N ASP A 203 -26.21 -16.91 65.00
CA ASP A 203 -26.61 -15.55 65.38
C ASP A 203 -26.41 -14.61 64.19
N GLY A 204 -27.52 -14.38 63.49
CA GLY A 204 -27.60 -13.51 62.33
C GLY A 204 -27.03 -12.11 62.61
N PHE A 205 -26.31 -11.59 61.63
CA PHE A 205 -25.78 -10.23 61.65
C PHE A 205 -26.88 -9.20 61.91
N LEU A 206 -26.62 -8.33 62.90
CA LEU A 206 -27.23 -7.03 63.20
C LEU A 206 -28.31 -6.99 64.29
N LYS A 207 -27.95 -6.27 65.38
CA LYS A 207 -28.58 -4.99 65.73
C LYS A 207 -27.53 -4.00 66.23
#